data_AF-A0A8T2B446-F1
#
_entry.id   AF-A0A8T2B446-F1
#
_cell.length_a   1.000
_cell.length_b   1.000
_cell.length_c   1.000
_cell.angle_alpha   90.00
_cell.angle_beta   90.00
_cell.angle_gamma   90.00
#
_symmetry.space_group_name_H-M   'P 1'
#
loop_
_entity.id
_entity.type
_entity.pdbx_description
1 polymer ?
#
loop_
_entity_poly.entity_id
_entity_poly.type
_entity_poly.pdbx_seq_one_letter_code
_entity_poly.pdbx_strand_id
1 'polypeptide(L)'
;MEATSADYNQFVNETSFYNRMVLSHLLPANLWEPLPHFLQTWLRNYLAGNILYFISGFLWCFYIYYVKLNVYLPKDSIPTRKAMLLQIYVAMKAMPWYTLLPAVSEYMIEHGWTKCYSSLDHFN
;
A
#
# COMPACT_ATOMS: atom_id res chain seq x y z
N MET A 1 5.76 -1.53 31.58
CA MET A 1 4.33 -1.38 31.30
C MET A 1 3.95 -2.39 30.23
N GLU A 2 3.02 -3.30 30.53
CA GLU A 2 2.38 -4.16 29.52
C GLU A 2 1.37 -3.32 28.75
N ALA A 3 1.34 -3.46 27.42
CA ALA A 3 0.30 -2.83 26.62
C ALA A 3 -1.05 -3.44 27.00
N THR A 4 -1.99 -2.58 27.36
CA THR A 4 -3.28 -2.95 27.95
C THR A 4 -4.25 -3.33 26.84
N SER A 5 -5.31 -4.09 27.15
CA SER A 5 -6.40 -4.39 26.19
C SER A 5 -7.01 -3.13 25.54
N ALA A 6 -6.94 -1.99 26.22
CA ALA A 6 -7.37 -0.68 25.71
C ALA A 6 -6.48 -0.17 24.56
N ASP A 7 -5.18 -0.40 24.59
CA ASP A 7 -4.23 0.07 23.58
C ASP A 7 -4.42 -0.70 22.26
N TYR A 8 -4.65 -2.01 22.32
CA TYR A 8 -4.92 -2.83 21.14
C TYR A 8 -6.25 -2.44 20.47
N ASN A 9 -7.28 -2.14 21.26
CA ASN A 9 -8.56 -1.65 20.73
C ASN A 9 -8.43 -0.29 20.05
N GLN A 10 -7.50 0.56 20.52
CA GLN A 10 -7.20 1.82 19.85
C GLN A 10 -6.63 1.58 18.44
N PHE A 11 -5.63 0.72 18.31
CA PHE A 11 -5.05 0.37 17.00
C PHE A 11 -6.09 -0.21 16.05
N VAL A 12 -6.93 -1.14 16.51
CA VAL A 12 -8.00 -1.74 15.69
C VAL A 12 -9.00 -0.67 15.22
N ASN A 13 -9.38 0.27 16.09
CA ASN A 13 -10.29 1.36 15.75
C ASN A 13 -9.68 2.32 14.72
N GLU A 14 -8.40 2.68 14.88
CA GLU A 14 -7.67 3.53 13.93
C GLU A 14 -7.54 2.86 12.55
N THR A 15 -7.12 1.59 12.52
CA THR A 15 -7.03 0.82 11.27
C THR A 15 -8.40 0.69 10.59
N SER A 16 -9.46 0.43 11.35
CA SER A 16 -10.83 0.34 10.83
C SER A 16 -11.31 1.66 10.25
N PHE A 17 -10.95 2.78 10.89
CA PHE A 17 -11.26 4.11 10.38
C PHE A 17 -10.54 4.39 9.06
N TYR A 18 -9.25 4.06 8.95
CA TYR A 18 -8.50 4.21 7.70
C TYR A 18 -9.04 3.31 6.58
N ASN A 19 -9.36 2.05 6.90
CA ASN A 19 -9.97 1.12 5.96
C ASN A 19 -11.27 1.70 5.41
N ARG A 20 -12.16 2.19 6.29
CA ARG A 20 -13.42 2.81 5.88
C ARG A 20 -13.20 4.05 5.00
N MET A 21 -12.29 4.93 5.36
CA MET A 21 -12.05 6.16 4.60
C MET A 21 -11.52 5.88 3.19
N VAL A 22 -10.50 5.01 3.07
CA VAL A 22 -9.87 4.71 1.79
C VAL A 22 -10.75 3.80 0.93
N LEU A 23 -11.32 2.74 1.52
CA LEU A 23 -12.15 1.80 0.76
C LEU A 23 -13.48 2.42 0.34
N SER A 24 -14.11 3.27 1.16
CA SER A 24 -15.35 3.96 0.74
C SER A 24 -15.13 4.94 -0.41
N HIS A 25 -13.93 5.53 -0.51
CA HIS A 25 -13.61 6.44 -1.60
C HIS A 25 -13.29 5.70 -2.91
N LEU A 26 -12.68 4.51 -2.83
CA LEU A 26 -12.19 3.76 -3.98
C LEU A 26 -13.13 2.63 -4.44
N LEU A 27 -13.97 2.08 -3.55
CA LEU A 27 -14.82 0.92 -3.79
C LEU A 27 -16.23 1.11 -3.22
N PRO A 28 -17.28 0.62 -3.91
CA PRO A 28 -18.64 0.63 -3.37
C PRO A 28 -18.75 -0.28 -2.15
N ALA A 29 -19.52 0.17 -1.15
CA ALA A 29 -19.74 -0.49 0.16
C ALA A 29 -20.00 -2.00 0.06
N ASN A 30 -20.82 -2.40 -0.91
CA ASN A 30 -21.25 -3.77 -1.14
C ASN A 30 -20.10 -4.78 -1.31
N LEU A 31 -18.92 -4.33 -1.77
CA LEU A 31 -17.76 -5.19 -2.04
C LEU A 31 -16.83 -5.33 -0.84
N TRP A 32 -16.75 -4.34 0.05
CA TRP A 32 -15.74 -4.32 1.12
C TRP A 32 -16.32 -4.42 2.54
N GLU A 33 -17.57 -4.03 2.76
CA GLU A 33 -18.24 -4.22 4.06
C GLU A 33 -18.37 -5.68 4.53
N PRO A 34 -18.63 -6.69 3.66
CA PRO A 34 -18.72 -8.07 4.12
C PRO A 34 -17.35 -8.74 4.36
N LEU A 35 -16.25 -8.07 4.03
CA LEU A 35 -14.91 -8.66 4.15
C LEU A 35 -14.43 -8.64 5.62
N PRO A 36 -13.71 -9.67 6.07
CA PRO A 36 -12.96 -9.65 7.33
C PRO A 36 -12.02 -8.45 7.43
N HIS A 37 -11.83 -7.91 8.64
CA HIS A 37 -10.97 -6.73 8.91
C HIS A 37 -9.58 -6.85 8.28
N PHE A 38 -8.94 -8.01 8.41
CA PHE A 38 -7.64 -8.29 7.79
C PHE A 38 -7.64 -8.10 6.27
N LEU A 39 -8.69 -8.60 5.59
CA LEU A 39 -8.82 -8.48 4.14
C LEU A 39 -9.15 -7.05 3.72
N GLN A 40 -9.88 -6.29 4.54
CA GLN A 40 -10.09 -4.85 4.32
C GLN A 40 -8.75 -4.10 4.40
N THR A 41 -7.93 -4.36 5.42
CA THR A 41 -6.60 -3.76 5.57
C THR A 41 -5.68 -4.12 4.41
N TRP A 42 -5.67 -5.40 4.00
CA TRP A 42 -4.90 -5.84 2.84
C TRP A 42 -5.36 -5.17 1.54
N LEU A 43 -6.66 -5.06 1.32
CA LEU A 43 -7.23 -4.42 0.14
C LEU A 43 -6.90 -2.92 0.09
N ARG A 44 -6.96 -2.24 1.25
CA ARG A 44 -6.50 -0.85 1.39
C ARG A 44 -5.04 -0.72 0.97
N ASN A 45 -4.16 -1.55 1.52
CA ASN A 45 -2.73 -1.53 1.25
C ASN A 45 -2.42 -1.87 -0.22
N TYR A 46 -3.16 -2.82 -0.81
CA TYR A 46 -3.06 -3.16 -2.22
C TYR A 46 -3.43 -1.99 -3.13
N LEU A 47 -4.59 -1.35 -2.90
CA LEU A 47 -5.03 -0.21 -3.71
C LEU A 47 -4.08 0.98 -3.59
N ALA A 48 -3.68 1.33 -2.36
CA ALA A 48 -2.74 2.41 -2.12
C ALA A 48 -1.38 2.13 -2.78
N GLY A 49 -0.86 0.90 -2.66
CA GLY A 49 0.39 0.49 -3.30
C GLY A 49 0.35 0.57 -4.82
N ASN A 50 -0.76 0.15 -5.44
CA ASN A 50 -0.95 0.28 -6.88
C ASN A 50 -1.01 1.74 -7.33
N ILE A 51 -1.79 2.58 -6.63
CA ILE A 51 -1.90 4.01 -6.94
C ILE A 51 -0.52 4.67 -6.88
N LEU A 52 0.23 4.43 -5.81
CA LEU A 52 1.60 4.96 -5.67
C LEU A 52 2.52 4.47 -6.78
N TYR A 53 2.47 3.17 -7.11
CA TYR A 53 3.31 2.60 -8.17
C TYR A 53 2.98 3.19 -9.55
N PHE A 54 1.71 3.27 -9.92
CA PHE A 54 1.31 3.81 -11.22
C PHE A 54 1.57 5.30 -11.32
N ILE A 55 1.27 6.10 -10.30
CA ILE A 55 1.51 7.55 -10.32
C ILE A 55 3.01 7.83 -10.36
N SER A 56 3.81 7.21 -9.48
CA SER A 56 5.27 7.42 -9.46
C SER A 56 5.93 6.92 -10.73
N GLY A 57 5.56 5.72 -11.21
CA GLY A 57 6.06 5.15 -12.45
C GLY A 57 5.67 5.97 -13.67
N PHE A 58 4.45 6.51 -13.71
CA PHE A 58 4.01 7.40 -14.79
C PHE A 58 4.78 8.72 -14.78
N LEU A 59 4.90 9.39 -13.64
CA LEU A 59 5.66 10.63 -13.50
C LEU A 59 7.13 10.43 -13.88
N TRP A 60 7.73 9.32 -13.46
CA TRP A 60 9.12 8.97 -13.79
C TRP A 60 9.31 8.70 -15.28
N CYS A 61 8.44 7.90 -15.88
CA CYS A 61 8.45 7.67 -17.33
C CYS A 61 8.23 8.97 -18.10
N PHE A 62 7.29 9.81 -17.69
CA PHE A 62 7.03 11.11 -18.30
C PHE A 62 8.26 12.01 -18.23
N TYR A 63 8.91 12.09 -17.06
CA TYR A 63 10.12 12.89 -16.88
C TYR A 63 11.27 12.43 -17.80
N ILE A 64 11.56 11.13 -17.82
CA ILE A 64 12.66 10.59 -18.63
C ILE A 64 12.37 10.69 -20.13
N TYR A 65 11.20 10.26 -20.58
CA TYR A 65 10.90 10.13 -22.00
C TYR A 65 10.40 11.42 -22.66
N TYR A 66 9.78 12.35 -21.92
CA TYR A 66 9.30 13.62 -22.49
C TYR A 66 10.17 14.82 -22.13
N VAL A 67 10.67 14.93 -20.90
CA VAL A 67 11.39 16.14 -20.45
C VAL A 67 12.90 16.04 -20.71
N LYS A 68 13.51 14.87 -20.51
CA LYS A 68 14.98 14.69 -20.61
C LYS A 68 15.40 13.56 -21.55
N LEU A 69 14.62 13.34 -22.62
CA LEU A 69 14.93 12.32 -23.64
C LEU A 69 16.37 12.43 -24.17
N ASN A 70 16.85 13.66 -24.39
CA ASN A 70 18.14 13.94 -25.02
C ASN A 70 19.36 13.83 -24.09
N VAL A 71 19.16 13.58 -22.78
CA VAL A 71 20.26 13.51 -21.79
C VAL A 71 20.52 12.08 -21.33
N TYR A 72 19.48 11.25 -21.20
CA TYR A 72 19.60 9.95 -20.53
C TYR A 72 19.55 8.72 -21.46
N LEU A 73 19.05 8.85 -22.70
CA LEU A 73 18.87 7.69 -23.59
C LEU A 73 19.39 7.99 -25.02
N PRO A 74 20.36 7.21 -25.53
CA PRO A 74 20.66 7.22 -26.96
C PRO A 74 19.44 6.74 -27.75
N LYS A 75 19.20 7.35 -28.92
CA LYS A 75 17.97 7.20 -29.73
C LYS A 75 17.54 5.75 -30.02
N ASP A 76 18.47 4.79 -29.95
CA ASP A 76 18.25 3.39 -30.28
C ASP A 76 17.92 2.48 -29.07
N SER A 77 17.79 3.04 -27.86
CA SER A 77 17.64 2.27 -26.61
C SER A 77 16.28 2.44 -25.91
N ILE A 78 15.31 3.06 -26.57
CA ILE A 78 13.95 3.21 -26.01
C ILE A 78 13.32 1.80 -25.89
N PRO A 79 12.95 1.36 -24.67
CA PRO A 79 12.36 0.05 -24.49
C PRO A 79 11.07 -0.08 -25.31
N THR A 80 10.96 -1.17 -26.06
CA THR A 80 9.77 -1.43 -26.87
C THR A 80 8.51 -1.49 -25.99
N ARG A 81 7.36 -1.03 -26.49
CA ARG A 81 6.07 -1.09 -25.77
C ARG A 81 5.77 -2.48 -25.18
N LYS A 82 6.18 -3.55 -25.87
CA LYS A 82 6.07 -4.93 -25.38
C LYS A 82 6.86 -5.19 -24.09
N ALA A 83 8.10 -4.69 -24.01
CA ALA A 83 8.95 -4.85 -22.83
C ALA A 83 8.39 -4.07 -21.63
N MET A 84 7.87 -2.85 -21.85
CA MET A 84 7.22 -2.07 -20.80
C MET A 84 5.97 -2.76 -20.26
N LEU A 85 5.11 -3.30 -21.13
CA LEU A 85 3.92 -4.04 -20.71
C LEU A 85 4.28 -5.31 -19.93
N LEU A 86 5.35 -6.01 -20.32
CA LEU A 86 5.84 -7.17 -19.59
C LEU A 86 6.33 -6.79 -18.18
N GLN A 87 7.06 -5.67 -18.06
CA GLN A 87 7.53 -5.16 -16.77
C GLN A 87 6.35 -4.85 -15.84
N ILE A 88 5.32 -4.19 -16.36
CA ILE A 88 4.09 -3.89 -15.60
C ILE A 88 3.40 -5.20 -15.22
N TYR A 89 3.29 -6.17 -16.13
CA TYR A 89 2.65 -7.46 -15.85
C TYR A 89 3.35 -8.22 -14.72
N VAL A 90 4.67 -8.32 -14.76
CA VAL A 90 5.46 -8.98 -13.71
C VAL A 90 5.35 -8.24 -12.38
N ALA A 91 5.40 -6.90 -12.40
CA ALA A 91 5.22 -6.10 -11.19
C ALA A 91 3.83 -6.29 -10.59
N MET A 92 2.78 -6.26 -11.41
CA MET A 92 1.39 -6.48 -10.98
C MET A 92 1.16 -7.86 -10.37
N LYS A 93 1.90 -8.88 -10.81
CA LYS A 93 1.86 -10.21 -10.19
C LYS A 93 2.49 -10.24 -8.80
N ALA A 94 3.51 -9.41 -8.57
CA ALA A 94 4.22 -9.35 -7.29
C ALA A 94 3.58 -8.38 -6.27
N MET A 95 2.89 -7.33 -6.75
CA MET A 95 2.24 -6.32 -5.91
C MET A 95 1.38 -6.89 -4.77
N PRO A 96 0.50 -7.90 -5.00
CA PRO A 96 -0.30 -8.50 -3.93
C PRO A 96 0.53 -8.99 -2.74
N TRP A 97 1.73 -9.50 -3.00
CA TRP A 97 2.63 -10.05 -1.98
C TRP A 97 3.37 -8.94 -1.24
N TYR A 98 3.82 -7.91 -1.96
CA TYR A 98 4.46 -6.75 -1.33
C TYR A 98 3.49 -6.00 -0.41
N THR A 99 2.21 -5.89 -0.79
CA THR A 99 1.20 -5.22 0.03
C THR A 99 0.59 -6.13 1.10
N LEU A 100 0.88 -7.44 1.06
CA LEU A 100 0.54 -8.38 2.13
C LEU A 100 1.42 -8.18 3.36
N LEU A 101 2.72 -7.90 3.17
CA LEU A 101 3.66 -7.65 4.27
C LEU A 101 3.19 -6.57 5.26
N PRO A 102 2.81 -5.35 4.84
CA PRO A 102 2.30 -4.34 5.77
C PRO A 102 0.97 -4.75 6.42
N ALA A 103 0.09 -5.46 5.69
CA ALA A 103 -1.17 -5.95 6.27
C ALA A 103 -0.93 -7.00 7.37
N VAL A 104 0.04 -7.90 7.18
CA VAL A 104 0.46 -8.87 8.20
C VAL A 104 1.14 -8.16 9.38
N SER A 105 1.97 -7.15 9.11
CA SER A 105 2.57 -6.34 10.17
C SER A 105 1.51 -5.65 11.03
N GLU A 106 0.48 -5.05 10.41
CA GLU A 106 -0.65 -4.44 11.12
C GLU A 106 -1.41 -5.48 11.95
N TYR A 107 -1.66 -6.67 11.39
CA TYR A 107 -2.30 -7.78 12.10
C TYR A 107 -1.50 -8.22 13.34
N MET A 108 -0.18 -8.32 13.23
CA MET A 108 0.71 -8.66 14.35
C MET A 108 0.66 -7.61 15.46
N ILE A 109 0.58 -6.33 15.10
CA ILE A 109 0.45 -5.22 16.05
C ILE A 109 -0.90 -5.30 16.77
N GLU A 110 -1.99 -5.52 16.04
CA GLU A 110 -3.34 -5.67 16.60
C GLU A 110 -3.45 -6.87 17.56
N HIS A 111 -2.68 -7.94 17.34
CA HIS A 111 -2.66 -9.13 18.20
C HIS A 111 -1.62 -9.07 19.33
N GLY A 112 -0.92 -7.93 19.48
CA GLY A 112 0.06 -7.72 20.55
C GLY A 112 1.34 -8.54 20.42
N TRP A 113 1.69 -9.00 19.22
CA TRP A 113 2.94 -9.73 18.98
C TRP A 113 4.16 -8.81 19.07
N THR A 114 3.96 -7.50 18.94
CA THR A 114 5.00 -6.47 19.05
C THR A 114 4.58 -5.38 20.04
N LYS A 115 5.53 -4.89 20.85
CA LYS A 115 5.29 -3.72 21.71
C LYS A 115 5.30 -2.46 20.86
N CYS A 116 4.13 -1.98 20.48
CA CYS A 116 3.93 -0.72 19.78
C CYS A 116 3.20 0.27 20.70
N TYR A 117 3.66 1.52 20.70
CA TYR A 117 3.06 2.60 21.48
C TYR A 117 2.28 3.50 20.54
N SER A 118 0.99 3.74 20.83
CA SER A 118 0.13 4.61 20.02
C SER A 118 0.42 6.10 20.24
N SER A 119 0.98 6.45 21.41
CA SER A 119 1.33 7.82 21.78
C SER A 119 2.70 7.87 22.46
N LEU A 120 3.41 8.99 22.28
CA LEU A 120 4.69 9.27 22.93
C LEU A 120 4.55 9.38 24.46
N ASP A 121 3.35 9.70 24.96
CA ASP A 121 3.05 9.75 26.40
C ASP A 121 3.10 8.37 27.06
N HIS A 122 2.97 7.28 26.29
CA HIS A 122 3.10 5.91 26.81
C HIS A 122 4.55 5.40 26.89
N PHE A 123 5.50 6.14 26.31
CA PHE A 123 6.92 5.75 26.29
C PHE A 123 7.70 6.28 27.50
N ASN A 124 7.24 7.36 28.13
CA ASN A 124 7.88 8.06 29.25
C ASN A 124 7.29 7.62 30.60
#